data_AF-A0A3L7W8E6-F1
#
_entry.id   AF-A0A3L7W8E6-F1
#
_cell.length_a   1.000
_cell.length_b   1.000
_cell.length_c   1.000
_cell.angle_alpha   90.00
_cell.angle_beta   90.00
_cell.angle_gamma   90.00
#
_symmetry.space_group_name_H-M   'P 1'
#
loop_
_entity.id
_entity.type
_entity.pdbx_description
1 polymer ?
#
loop_
_entity_poly.entity_id
_entity_poly.type
_entity_poly.pdbx_seq_one_letter_code
_entity_poly.pdbx_strand_id
1 'polypeptide(L)'
;MRTWISRMLPLPKGRVPRALSLLLLLVFTVAFTRNVISAVQATLEVNRLRDENAALQAQADALAAERVLLDDPAFLALIARGYSLGSTVERPFALAANAPALPDDAPGSAARRVTTGATTPSPIDVWLGVLFGS
;
A
#
# COMPACT_ATOMS: atom_id res chain seq x y z
N MET A 1 5.42 -44.72 -68.76
CA MET A 1 5.54 -43.68 -67.71
C MET A 1 4.90 -44.21 -66.43
N ARG A 2 5.64 -44.15 -65.32
CA ARG A 2 5.38 -44.87 -64.07
C ARG A 2 5.02 -43.85 -62.99
N THR A 3 3.79 -43.88 -62.46
CA THR A 3 3.43 -43.18 -61.22
C THR A 3 2.81 -44.18 -60.25
N TRP A 4 3.35 -44.15 -59.04
CA TRP A 4 3.22 -45.17 -58.01
C TRP A 4 1.86 -45.10 -57.35
N ILE A 5 1.14 -46.22 -57.37
CA ILE A 5 -0.10 -46.41 -56.60
C ILE A 5 0.29 -46.60 -55.14
N SER A 6 -0.25 -45.71 -54.30
CA SER A 6 -0.15 -45.68 -52.84
C SER A 6 -0.57 -47.03 -52.25
N ARG A 7 0.41 -47.82 -51.80
CA ARG A 7 0.15 -48.98 -50.95
C ARG A 7 -0.32 -48.49 -49.58
N MET A 8 -1.63 -48.34 -49.40
CA MET A 8 -2.21 -48.34 -48.06
C MET A 8 -1.98 -49.74 -47.46
N LEU A 9 -1.19 -49.81 -46.39
CA LEU A 9 -1.02 -51.04 -45.62
C LEU A 9 -2.40 -51.55 -45.17
N PRO A 10 -2.75 -52.82 -45.41
CA PRO A 10 -3.95 -53.42 -44.84
C PRO A 10 -3.75 -53.53 -43.33
N LEU A 11 -4.36 -52.63 -42.57
CA LEU A 11 -4.43 -52.74 -41.12
C LEU A 11 -5.33 -53.95 -40.78
N PRO A 12 -4.87 -54.92 -39.98
CA PRO A 12 -5.71 -56.05 -39.58
C PRO A 12 -6.93 -55.51 -38.82
N LYS A 13 -8.12 -56.03 -39.14
CA LYS A 13 -9.44 -55.51 -38.73
C LYS A 13 -9.60 -55.24 -37.22
N GLY A 14 -8.81 -55.87 -36.35
CA GLY A 14 -8.80 -55.65 -34.89
C GLY A 14 -7.85 -54.56 -34.37
N ARG A 15 -6.93 -54.01 -35.19
CA ARG A 15 -6.00 -52.95 -34.78
C ARG A 15 -6.51 -51.54 -35.10
N VAL A 16 -7.38 -51.40 -36.09
CA VAL A 16 -8.03 -50.13 -36.44
C VAL A 16 -8.81 -49.51 -35.27
N PRO A 17 -9.69 -50.22 -34.54
CA PRO A 17 -10.41 -49.63 -33.41
C PRO A 17 -9.47 -49.25 -32.24
N ARG A 18 -8.39 -50.01 -32.04
CA ARG A 18 -7.36 -49.68 -31.02
C ARG A 18 -6.59 -48.43 -31.38
N ALA A 19 -6.19 -48.29 -32.65
CA ALA A 19 -5.51 -47.10 -33.14
C ALA A 19 -6.40 -45.86 -33.05
N LEU A 20 -7.68 -45.97 -33.41
CA LEU A 20 -8.65 -44.89 -33.28
C LEU A 20 -8.88 -44.48 -31.83
N SER A 21 -8.98 -45.45 -30.92
CA SER A 21 -9.16 -45.16 -29.48
C SER A 21 -7.95 -44.44 -28.89
N LEU A 22 -6.72 -44.87 -29.26
CA LEU A 22 -5.49 -44.20 -28.86
C LEU A 22 -5.41 -42.77 -29.39
N LEU A 23 -5.78 -42.56 -30.66
CA LEU A 23 -5.83 -41.24 -31.27
C LEU A 23 -6.82 -40.33 -30.51
N LEU A 24 -8.01 -40.82 -30.22
CA LEU A 24 -9.03 -40.07 -29.47
C LEU A 24 -8.56 -39.72 -28.06
N LEU A 25 -7.92 -40.66 -27.37
CA LEU A 25 -7.37 -40.42 -26.03
C LEU A 25 -6.28 -39.34 -26.07
N LEU A 26 -5.42 -39.36 -27.09
CA LEU A 26 -4.37 -38.36 -27.27
C LEU A 26 -4.95 -36.98 -27.57
N VAL A 27 -5.92 -36.90 -28.50
CA VAL A 27 -6.62 -35.64 -28.82
C VAL A 27 -7.36 -35.10 -27.59
N PHE A 28 -8.05 -35.97 -26.85
CA PHE A 28 -8.75 -35.59 -25.63
C PHE A 28 -7.78 -35.04 -24.59
N THR A 29 -6.66 -35.72 -24.34
CA THR A 29 -5.65 -35.28 -23.36
C THR A 29 -5.08 -33.92 -23.73
N VAL A 30 -4.75 -33.70 -25.00
CA VAL A 30 -4.24 -32.40 -25.48
C VAL A 30 -5.28 -31.30 -25.32
N ALA A 31 -6.52 -31.54 -25.73
CA ALA A 31 -7.61 -30.56 -25.60
C ALA A 31 -7.94 -30.27 -24.13
N PHE A 32 -8.01 -31.30 -23.30
CA PHE A 32 -8.27 -31.19 -21.87
C PHE A 32 -7.18 -30.37 -21.17
N THR A 33 -5.91 -30.67 -21.44
CA THR A 33 -4.78 -29.93 -20.85
C THR A 33 -4.82 -28.46 -21.25
N ARG A 34 -5.11 -28.14 -22.51
CA ARG A 34 -5.24 -26.75 -22.98
C ARG A 34 -6.39 -26.02 -22.28
N ASN A 35 -7.54 -26.67 -22.10
CA ASN A 35 -8.68 -26.09 -21.42
C ASN A 35 -8.41 -25.85 -19.92
N VAL A 36 -7.77 -26.80 -19.24
CA VAL A 36 -7.39 -26.66 -17.82
C VAL A 36 -6.41 -25.49 -17.63
N ILE A 37 -5.40 -25.36 -18.49
CA ILE A 37 -4.45 -24.23 -18.42
C ILE A 37 -5.17 -22.90 -18.63
N SER A 38 -6.09 -22.81 -19.60
CA SER A 38 -6.85 -21.58 -19.85
C SER A 38 -7.75 -21.21 -18.67
N ALA A 39 -8.38 -22.19 -18.01
CA ALA A 39 -9.21 -21.96 -16.84
C ALA A 39 -8.40 -21.50 -15.62
N VAL A 40 -7.20 -22.06 -15.43
CA VAL A 40 -6.27 -21.64 -14.37
C VAL A 40 -5.80 -20.20 -14.62
N GLN A 41 -5.41 -19.86 -15.86
CA GLN A 41 -5.00 -18.50 -16.20
C GLN A 41 -6.12 -17.48 -15.97
N ALA A 42 -7.35 -17.80 -16.38
CA ALA A 42 -8.51 -16.93 -16.13
C ALA A 42 -8.76 -16.75 -14.62
N THR A 43 -8.58 -17.79 -13.82
CA THR A 43 -8.75 -17.73 -12.36
C THR A 43 -7.66 -16.86 -11.71
N LEU A 44 -6.41 -17.01 -12.14
CA LEU A 44 -5.30 -16.18 -11.66
C LEU A 44 -5.51 -14.71 -12.00
N GLU A 45 -6.01 -14.42 -13.20
CA GLU A 45 -6.29 -13.05 -13.63
C GLU A 45 -7.45 -12.43 -12.83
N VAL A 46 -8.52 -13.19 -12.56
CA VAL A 46 -9.62 -12.74 -11.68
C VAL A 46 -9.12 -12.47 -10.26
N ASN A 47 -8.25 -13.31 -9.71
CA ASN A 47 -7.68 -13.10 -8.38
C ASN A 47 -6.77 -11.87 -8.36
N ARG A 48 -5.92 -11.69 -9.37
CA ARG A 48 -5.08 -10.49 -9.54
C ARG A 48 -5.93 -9.22 -9.56
N LEU A 49 -7.01 -9.20 -10.36
CA LEU A 49 -7.92 -8.06 -10.45
C LEU A 49 -8.68 -7.80 -9.14
N ARG A 50 -8.98 -8.83 -8.35
CA ARG A 50 -9.58 -8.67 -7.02
C ARG A 50 -8.61 -8.06 -6.03
N ASP A 51 -7.37 -8.54 -6.02
CA ASP A 51 -6.32 -8.01 -5.15
C ASP A 51 -6.00 -6.56 -5.50
N GLU A 52 -5.94 -6.22 -6.79
CA GLU A 52 -5.76 -4.84 -7.26
C GLU A 52 -6.93 -3.94 -6.88
N ASN A 53 -8.17 -4.39 -7.06
CA ASN A 53 -9.34 -3.62 -6.63
C ASN A 53 -9.36 -3.42 -5.10
N ALA A 54 -9.00 -4.44 -4.31
CA ALA A 54 -8.92 -4.30 -2.86
C ALA A 54 -7.85 -3.27 -2.45
N ALA A 55 -6.69 -3.26 -3.11
CA ALA A 55 -5.65 -2.28 -2.87
C ALA A 55 -6.06 -0.86 -3.28
N LEU A 56 -6.78 -0.71 -4.40
CA LEU A 56 -7.32 0.58 -4.84
C LEU A 56 -8.42 1.09 -3.90
N GLN A 57 -9.29 0.21 -3.41
CA GLN A 57 -10.32 0.57 -2.45
C GLN A 57 -9.72 1.05 -1.13
N ALA A 58 -8.70 0.36 -0.62
CA ALA A 58 -7.99 0.78 0.59
C ALA A 58 -7.35 2.17 0.43
N GLN A 59 -6.79 2.48 -0.74
CA GLN A 59 -6.28 3.82 -1.05
C GLN A 59 -7.41 4.85 -1.11
N ALA A 60 -8.51 4.55 -1.77
CA ALA A 60 -9.66 5.44 -1.84
C ALA A 60 -10.22 5.77 -0.44
N ASP A 61 -10.32 4.77 0.44
CA ASP A 61 -10.78 4.93 1.81
C ASP A 61 -9.81 5.79 2.64
N ALA A 62 -8.50 5.58 2.49
CA ALA A 62 -7.48 6.40 3.15
C ALA A 62 -7.55 7.87 2.69
N LEU A 63 -7.63 8.10 1.37
CA LEU A 63 -7.76 9.46 0.82
C LEU A 63 -9.08 10.12 1.24
N ALA A 64 -10.17 9.37 1.35
CA ALA A 64 -11.44 9.89 1.84
C ALA A 64 -11.33 10.33 3.30
N ALA A 65 -10.66 9.55 4.15
CA ALA A 65 -10.39 9.91 5.54
C ALA A 65 -9.53 11.19 5.64
N GLU A 66 -8.51 11.34 4.79
CA GLU A 66 -7.70 12.57 4.72
C GLU A 66 -8.51 13.79 4.28
N ARG A 67 -9.43 13.63 3.31
CA ARG A 67 -10.31 14.72 2.87
C ARG A 67 -11.22 15.22 3.98
N VAL A 68 -11.73 14.34 4.83
CA VAL A 68 -12.55 14.74 5.99
C VAL A 68 -11.77 15.67 6.93
N LEU A 69 -10.46 15.45 7.07
CA LEU A 69 -9.59 16.32 7.87
C LEU A 69 -9.33 17.68 7.20
N LEU A 70 -9.21 17.71 5.86
CA LEU A 70 -8.95 18.92 5.09
C LEU A 70 -10.18 19.81 4.91
N ASP A 71 -11.37 19.21 4.88
CA ASP A 71 -12.65 19.95 4.84
C ASP A 71 -13.07 20.50 6.22
N ASP A 72 -12.29 20.26 7.29
CA ASP A 72 -12.57 20.85 8.59
C ASP A 72 -12.36 22.38 8.57
N PRO A 73 -13.44 23.18 8.72
CA PRO A 73 -13.34 24.63 8.69
C PRO A 73 -12.44 25.18 9.81
N ALA A 74 -12.29 24.47 10.94
CA ALA A 74 -11.41 24.89 12.03
C ALA A 74 -9.92 24.77 11.64
N PHE A 75 -9.56 23.70 10.91
CA PHE A 75 -8.20 23.51 10.39
C PHE A 75 -7.86 24.55 9.33
N LEU A 76 -8.78 24.81 8.39
CA LEU A 76 -8.60 25.86 7.39
C LEU A 76 -8.49 27.25 8.02
N ALA A 77 -9.28 27.55 9.05
CA ALA A 77 -9.16 28.79 9.81
C ALA A 77 -7.80 28.93 10.50
N LEU A 78 -7.24 27.84 11.04
CA LEU A 78 -5.91 27.83 11.66
C LEU A 78 -4.80 28.12 10.64
N ILE A 79 -4.83 27.48 9.47
CA ILE A 79 -3.87 27.76 8.39
C ILE A 79 -4.03 29.20 7.89
N ALA A 80 -5.26 29.64 7.64
CA ALA A 80 -5.55 31.00 7.21
C ALA A 80 -4.98 32.03 8.20
N ARG A 81 -5.09 31.77 9.51
CA ARG A 81 -4.48 32.61 10.55
C ARG A 81 -2.95 32.70 10.43
N GLY A 82 -2.27 31.60 10.12
CA GLY A 82 -0.82 31.59 9.87
C GLY A 82 -0.38 32.47 8.70
N TYR A 83 -1.25 32.63 7.70
CA TYR A 83 -1.04 33.51 6.53
C TYR A 83 -1.69 34.89 6.67
N SER A 84 -2.19 35.26 7.87
CA SER A 84 -2.91 36.52 8.11
C SER A 84 -4.20 36.69 7.29
N LEU A 85 -4.76 35.58 6.80
CA LEU A 85 -6.05 35.48 6.09
C LEU A 85 -7.20 35.00 7.02
N GLY A 86 -6.96 34.99 8.34
CA GLY A 86 -7.95 34.62 9.36
C GLY A 86 -9.09 35.65 9.49
N SER A 87 -10.02 35.42 10.43
CA SER A 87 -11.18 36.32 10.59
C SER A 87 -10.76 37.74 10.95
N THR A 88 -11.52 38.74 10.50
CA THR A 88 -11.31 40.17 10.83
C THR A 88 -11.40 40.50 12.32
N VAL A 89 -11.90 39.58 13.15
CA VAL A 89 -12.04 39.73 14.61
C VAL A 89 -10.87 39.07 15.37
N GLU A 90 -10.01 38.31 14.70
CA GLU A 90 -8.88 37.66 15.37
C GLU A 90 -7.84 38.68 15.84
N ARG A 91 -7.48 38.63 17.13
CA ARG A 91 -6.32 39.36 17.63
C ARG A 91 -5.05 38.57 17.33
N PRO A 92 -4.03 39.17 16.69
CA PRO A 92 -2.74 38.53 16.55
C PRO A 92 -2.16 38.29 17.96
N PHE A 93 -1.53 37.12 18.17
CA PHE A 93 -0.73 36.86 19.36
C PHE A 93 0.58 37.66 19.26
N ALA A 94 0.47 38.98 19.39
CA ALA A 94 1.59 39.89 19.49
C ALA A 94 1.67 40.37 20.93
N LEU A 95 2.87 40.32 21.51
CA LEU A 95 3.13 41.06 22.74
C LEU A 95 2.99 42.54 22.41
N ALA A 96 2.32 43.30 23.28
CA ALA A 96 2.29 44.75 23.16
C ALA A 96 3.75 45.27 23.11
N ALA A 97 4.01 46.34 22.37
CA ALA A 97 5.38 46.88 22.22
C ALA A 97 6.05 47.25 23.56
N ASN A 98 5.23 47.47 24.60
CA ASN A 98 5.62 47.77 25.97
C ASN A 98 5.35 46.61 26.96
N ALA A 99 5.15 45.40 26.46
CA ALA A 99 4.99 44.25 27.33
C ALA A 99 6.27 44.04 28.17
N PRO A 100 6.15 43.85 29.50
CA PRO A 100 7.30 43.54 30.33
C PRO A 100 7.98 42.25 29.83
N ALA A 101 9.30 42.20 29.95
CA ALA A 101 10.05 41.00 29.63
C ALA A 101 9.52 39.81 30.45
N LEU A 102 9.37 38.66 29.81
CA LEU A 102 8.98 37.43 30.50
C LEU A 102 10.04 37.12 31.58
N PRO A 103 9.62 36.75 32.81
CA PRO A 103 10.53 36.21 33.82
C PRO A 103 11.34 35.04 33.27
N ASP A 104 12.57 34.87 33.74
CA ASP A 104 13.48 33.84 33.23
C ASP A 104 12.93 32.42 33.42
N ASP A 105 12.13 32.19 34.46
CA ASP A 105 11.49 30.92 34.80
C ASP A 105 10.13 30.69 34.11
N ALA A 106 9.59 31.70 33.42
CA ALA A 106 8.31 31.60 32.74
C ALA A 106 8.40 30.65 31.53
N PRO A 107 7.36 29.82 31.28
CA PRO A 107 7.29 29.02 30.06
C PRO A 107 7.24 29.94 28.83
N GLY A 108 8.15 29.73 27.88
CA GLY A 108 8.30 30.56 26.68
C GLY A 108 9.21 31.79 26.84
N SER A 109 9.90 31.95 27.97
CA SER A 109 10.91 33.01 28.14
C SER A 109 12.10 32.78 27.19
N ALA A 110 12.71 33.87 26.71
CA ALA A 110 13.90 33.78 25.84
C ALA A 110 15.14 33.24 26.59
N ALA A 111 15.15 33.33 27.93
CA ALA A 111 16.19 32.78 28.80
C ALA A 111 16.05 31.26 28.95
N ARG A 112 14.81 30.75 29.05
CA ARG A 112 14.48 29.33 28.94
C ARG A 112 14.45 28.91 27.46
N ARG A 113 15.55 29.13 26.74
CA ARG A 113 15.74 28.49 25.44
C ARG A 113 15.64 26.98 25.68
N VAL A 114 14.78 26.31 24.92
CA VAL A 114 14.66 24.83 24.83
C VAL A 114 16.01 24.16 24.51
N THR A 115 17.05 24.96 24.20
CA THR A 115 18.38 24.54 23.77
C THR A 115 19.48 24.65 24.84
N THR A 116 19.19 25.05 26.09
CA THR A 116 20.20 24.81 27.14
C THR A 116 20.14 23.33 27.46
N GLY A 117 21.05 22.58 26.83
CA GLY A 117 21.27 21.17 27.11
C GLY A 117 21.62 21.01 28.58
N ALA A 118 20.61 20.88 29.43
CA ALA A 118 20.74 20.08 30.61
C ALA A 118 21.22 18.73 30.11
N THR A 119 22.46 18.37 30.44
CA THR A 119 23.04 17.06 30.13
C THR A 119 22.10 16.02 30.71
N THR A 120 21.15 15.60 29.88
CA THR A 120 20.18 14.60 30.27
C THR A 120 21.00 13.33 30.31
N PRO A 121 21.14 12.67 31.48
CA PRO A 121 21.90 11.43 31.55
C PRO A 121 21.36 10.48 30.50
N SER A 122 22.27 9.75 29.83
CA SER A 122 21.87 8.77 28.83
C SER A 122 20.82 7.85 29.45
N PRO A 123 19.75 7.47 28.71
CA PRO A 123 18.76 6.53 29.22
C PRO A 123 19.41 5.27 29.81
N ILE A 124 20.52 4.81 29.22
CA ILE A 124 21.31 3.68 29.74
C ILE A 124 21.89 3.96 31.12
N ASP A 125 22.44 5.15 31.37
CA ASP A 125 23.05 5.49 32.67
C ASP A 125 21.98 5.51 33.78
N VAL A 126 20.77 5.99 33.46
CA VAL A 126 19.62 5.95 34.37
C VAL A 126 19.21 4.50 34.67
N TRP A 127 19.11 3.66 33.63
CA TRP A 127 18.78 2.24 33.81
C TRP A 127 19.84 1.48 34.61
N LEU A 128 21.13 1.76 34.38
CA LEU A 128 22.21 1.16 35.14
C LEU A 128 22.17 1.56 36.61
N GLY A 129 21.92 2.84 36.92
CA GLY A 129 21.74 3.29 38.30
C GLY A 129 20.54 2.63 39.00
N VAL A 130 19.44 2.38 38.28
CA VAL A 130 18.26 1.68 38.83
C VAL A 130 18.54 0.20 39.06
N LEU A 131 19.25 -0.47 38.14
CA LEU A 131 19.49 -1.91 38.21
C LEU A 131 20.62 -2.29 39.16
N PHE A 132 21.63 -1.43 39.30
CA PHE A 132 22.85 -1.73 40.04
C PHE A 132 23.09 -0.82 41.25
N GLY A 133 22.26 0.22 41.44
CA GLY A 133 22.47 1.24 42.46
C GLY A 133 23.57 2.22 42.04
N SER A 134 23.44 3.47 42.48
CA SER A 134 24.50 4.49 42.34
C SER A 134 25.61 4.29 43.35
#